data_AF-A0A820J046-F1
#
_entry.id   AF-A0A820J046-F1
#
_cell.length_a   1.000
_cell.length_b   1.000
_cell.length_c   1.000
_cell.angle_alpha   90.00
_cell.angle_beta   90.00
_cell.angle_gamma   90.00
#
_symmetry.space_group_name_H-M   'P 1'
#
loop_
_entity.id
_entity.type
_entity.pdbx_description
1 polymer ?
#
loop_
_entity_poly.entity_id
_entity_poly.type
_entity_poly.pdbx_seq_one_letter_code
_entity_poly.pdbx_strand_id
1 'polypeptide(L)'
;VDGEHFDSYMKEIGVSLMARTAAKGMKPRLVISENNGKWTVRSESSLKTTSYDFTPGVEFDETTPDGREVKSTINFEGNKWVHTTIDKNGKKSVVTRHIDDKDQQMIDMECGSVKARRWYKRA
;
A
#
# COMPACT_ATOMS: atom_id res chain seq x y z
N VAL A 1 -13.87 6.31 6.09
CA VAL A 1 -12.53 6.19 5.47
C VAL A 1 -12.10 7.59 5.32
N ASP A 2 -11.22 7.96 6.21
CA ASP A 2 -10.83 9.33 6.44
C ASP A 2 -9.33 9.38 6.21
N GLY A 3 -8.80 10.55 5.88
CA GLY A 3 -7.40 10.67 5.56
C GLY A 3 -6.97 12.07 5.18
N GLU A 4 -5.68 12.28 5.27
CA GLU A 4 -5.00 13.55 5.06
C GLU A 4 -3.96 13.39 3.94
N HIS A 5 -3.84 14.40 3.08
CA HIS A 5 -2.80 14.50 2.03
C HIS A 5 -2.70 13.31 1.05
N PHE A 6 -3.70 12.44 0.98
CA PHE A 6 -3.67 11.25 0.11
C PHE A 6 -3.52 11.59 -1.37
N ASP A 7 -4.18 12.65 -1.86
CA ASP A 7 -4.03 13.10 -3.25
C ASP A 7 -2.61 13.61 -3.54
N SER A 8 -2.03 14.36 -2.60
CA SER A 8 -0.65 14.85 -2.67
C SER A 8 0.35 13.71 -2.73
N TYR A 9 0.18 12.70 -1.88
CA TYR A 9 1.03 11.50 -1.90
C TYR A 9 0.90 10.73 -3.23
N MET A 10 -0.33 10.48 -3.69
CA MET A 10 -0.55 9.80 -4.98
C MET A 10 0.09 10.57 -6.14
N LYS A 11 0.02 11.90 -6.13
CA LYS A 11 0.69 12.75 -7.12
C LYS A 11 2.22 12.60 -7.04
N GLU A 12 2.78 12.58 -5.82
CA GLU A 12 4.22 12.48 -5.58
C GLU A 12 4.83 11.17 -6.10
N ILE A 13 4.11 10.05 -5.94
CA ILE A 13 4.51 8.73 -6.47
C ILE A 13 4.20 8.55 -7.97
N GLY A 14 3.69 9.59 -8.64
CA GLY A 14 3.47 9.61 -10.08
C GLY A 14 2.13 9.03 -10.56
N VAL A 15 1.15 8.82 -9.68
CA VAL A 15 -0.18 8.32 -10.08
C VAL A 15 -0.91 9.38 -10.91
N SER A 16 -1.47 8.99 -12.06
CA SER A 16 -2.20 9.90 -12.95
C SER A 16 -3.47 10.48 -12.32
N LEU A 17 -3.90 11.68 -12.75
CA LEU A 17 -5.11 12.31 -12.18
C LEU A 17 -6.36 11.43 -12.29
N MET A 18 -6.52 10.72 -13.41
CA MET A 18 -7.65 9.78 -13.60
C MET A 18 -7.59 8.63 -12.58
N ALA A 19 -6.43 8.01 -12.39
CA ALA A 19 -6.25 6.94 -11.41
C ALA A 19 -6.45 7.44 -9.97
N ARG A 20 -6.00 8.66 -9.65
CA ARG A 20 -6.24 9.30 -8.33
C ARG A 20 -7.72 9.48 -8.04
N THR A 21 -8.50 9.92 -9.02
CA THR A 21 -9.95 10.11 -8.88
C THR A 21 -10.65 8.78 -8.62
N ALA A 22 -10.29 7.72 -9.35
CA ALA A 22 -10.82 6.38 -9.12
C ALA A 22 -10.46 5.85 -7.71
N ALA A 23 -9.21 6.03 -7.29
CA ALA A 23 -8.71 5.54 -6.00
C ALA A 23 -9.39 6.16 -4.77
N LYS A 24 -9.93 7.39 -4.88
CA LYS A 24 -10.66 8.06 -3.79
C LYS A 24 -11.95 7.33 -3.42
N GLY A 25 -12.65 6.77 -4.40
CA GLY A 25 -13.89 6.02 -4.18
C GLY A 25 -13.68 4.56 -3.77
N MET A 26 -12.48 4.03 -3.95
CA MET A 26 -12.21 2.61 -3.73
C MET A 26 -11.94 2.30 -2.25
N LYS A 27 -12.60 1.24 -1.77
CA LYS A 27 -12.35 0.59 -0.49
C LYS A 27 -11.98 -0.87 -0.74
N PRO A 28 -10.75 -1.16 -1.18
CA PRO A 28 -10.35 -2.54 -1.44
C PRO A 28 -10.32 -3.33 -0.13
N ARG A 29 -10.82 -4.56 -0.17
CA ARG A 29 -10.63 -5.56 0.88
C ARG A 29 -9.27 -6.21 0.65
N LEU A 30 -8.36 -6.06 1.62
CA LEU A 30 -7.10 -6.77 1.62
C LEU A 30 -7.29 -8.09 2.38
N VAL A 31 -7.02 -9.20 1.70
CA VAL A 31 -6.95 -10.53 2.29
C VAL A 31 -5.48 -10.92 2.30
N ILE A 32 -4.96 -11.19 3.50
CA ILE A 32 -3.55 -11.52 3.71
C ILE A 32 -3.52 -12.93 4.29
N SER A 33 -2.73 -13.81 3.68
CA SER A 33 -2.52 -15.17 4.15
C SER A 33 -1.04 -15.51 4.18
N GLU A 34 -0.65 -16.35 5.13
CA GLU A 34 0.70 -16.87 5.28
C GLU A 34 0.66 -18.39 5.15
N ASN A 35 1.64 -18.96 4.45
CA ASN A 35 1.82 -20.39 4.30
C ASN A 35 3.32 -20.73 4.25
N ASN A 36 3.84 -21.29 5.34
CA ASN A 36 5.23 -21.77 5.46
C ASN A 36 6.29 -20.72 5.07
N GLY A 37 6.13 -19.49 5.56
CA GLY A 37 7.04 -18.36 5.32
C GLY A 37 6.78 -17.60 4.02
N LYS A 38 5.89 -18.10 3.16
CA LYS A 38 5.43 -17.39 1.95
C LYS A 38 4.13 -16.66 2.26
N TRP A 39 4.13 -15.35 2.02
CA TRP A 39 2.95 -14.51 2.24
C TRP A 39 2.27 -14.21 0.92
N THR A 40 0.95 -14.21 0.93
CA THR A 40 0.11 -13.81 -0.20
C THR A 40 -0.76 -12.64 0.24
N VAL A 41 -0.72 -11.55 -0.54
CA VAL A 41 -1.67 -10.45 -0.42
C VAL A 41 -2.59 -10.50 -1.60
N ARG A 42 -3.89 -10.51 -1.33
CA ARG A 42 -4.95 -10.33 -2.31
C ARG A 42 -5.68 -9.04 -2.02
N SER A 43 -5.71 -8.13 -2.99
CA SER A 43 -6.49 -6.90 -2.95
C SER A 43 -7.73 -7.07 -3.81
N GLU A 44 -8.88 -7.18 -3.17
CA GLU A 44 -10.19 -7.33 -3.81
C GLU A 44 -10.91 -5.97 -3.84
N SER A 45 -11.30 -5.51 -5.02
CA SER A 45 -12.13 -4.31 -5.17
C SER A 45 -13.24 -4.57 -6.18
N SER A 46 -14.26 -3.71 -6.22
CA SER A 46 -15.38 -3.84 -7.18
C SER A 46 -14.95 -3.81 -8.65
N LEU A 47 -13.75 -3.27 -8.95
CA LEU A 47 -13.24 -3.11 -10.30
C LEU A 47 -12.17 -4.14 -10.67
N LYS A 48 -11.36 -4.58 -9.72
CA LYS A 48 -10.23 -5.47 -9.97
C LYS A 48 -9.80 -6.21 -8.71
N THR A 49 -9.52 -7.48 -8.86
CA THR A 49 -8.80 -8.27 -7.86
C THR A 49 -7.35 -8.45 -8.33
N THR A 50 -6.40 -8.11 -7.47
CA THR A 50 -4.98 -8.38 -7.70
C THR A 50 -4.44 -9.25 -6.57
N SER A 51 -3.44 -10.08 -6.85
CA SER A 51 -2.73 -10.83 -5.82
C SER A 51 -1.25 -10.89 -6.13
N TYR A 52 -0.44 -10.85 -5.09
CA TYR A 52 1.01 -11.06 -5.19
C TYR A 52 1.49 -11.88 -3.99
N ASP A 53 2.55 -12.63 -4.24
CA ASP A 53 3.26 -13.39 -3.23
C ASP A 53 4.58 -12.70 -2.89
N PHE A 54 4.97 -12.74 -1.63
CA PHE A 54 6.27 -12.21 -1.19
C PHE A 54 6.84 -13.01 -0.03
N THR A 55 8.15 -12.85 0.17
CA THR A 55 8.85 -13.30 1.38
C THR A 55 9.33 -12.05 2.13
N PRO A 56 9.10 -11.92 3.44
CA PRO A 56 9.53 -10.74 4.18
C PRO A 56 11.03 -10.48 4.02
N GLY A 57 11.40 -9.23 3.80
CA GLY A 57 12.79 -8.79 3.58
C GLY A 57 13.38 -9.12 2.21
N VAL A 58 12.65 -9.81 1.34
CA VAL A 58 13.10 -10.14 -0.02
C VAL A 58 12.48 -9.18 -1.03
N GLU A 59 13.31 -8.63 -1.91
CA GLU A 59 12.87 -7.77 -3.00
C GLU A 59 12.18 -8.58 -4.10
N PHE A 60 11.10 -8.05 -4.66
CA PHE A 60 10.39 -8.61 -5.81
C PHE A 60 9.89 -7.50 -6.75
N ASP A 61 9.66 -7.85 -8.02
CA ASP A 61 9.06 -6.92 -8.98
C ASP A 61 7.54 -6.87 -8.79
N GLU A 62 6.97 -5.67 -8.67
CA GLU A 62 5.54 -5.44 -8.46
C GLU A 62 5.00 -4.50 -9.53
N THR A 63 3.85 -4.87 -10.12
CA THR A 63 3.01 -3.95 -10.88
C THR A 63 1.90 -3.42 -9.97
N THR A 64 1.95 -2.13 -9.64
CA THR A 64 0.95 -1.52 -8.78
C THR A 64 -0.42 -1.47 -9.48
N PRO A 65 -1.54 -1.34 -8.74
CA PRO A 65 -2.88 -1.30 -9.36
C PRO A 65 -3.07 -0.17 -10.39
N ASP A 66 -2.31 0.92 -10.25
CA ASP A 66 -2.29 2.04 -11.19
C ASP A 66 -1.30 1.87 -12.37
N GLY A 67 -0.65 0.71 -12.47
CA GLY A 67 0.17 0.31 -13.61
C GLY A 67 1.64 0.70 -13.54
N ARG A 68 2.15 1.16 -12.39
CA ARG A 68 3.58 1.45 -12.22
C ARG A 68 4.32 0.15 -11.95
N GLU A 69 5.49 0.00 -12.57
CA GLU A 69 6.45 -1.05 -12.25
C GLU A 69 7.42 -0.52 -11.21
N VAL A 70 7.53 -1.26 -10.09
CA VAL A 70 8.37 -0.91 -8.95
C VAL A 70 9.06 -2.16 -8.42
N LYS A 71 10.17 -1.95 -7.72
CA LYS A 71 10.77 -2.97 -6.85
C LYS A 71 10.20 -2.83 -5.46
N SER A 72 9.69 -3.93 -4.92
CA SER A 72 8.97 -3.94 -3.65
C SER A 72 9.68 -4.80 -2.62
N THR A 73 9.68 -4.34 -1.39
CA THR A 73 10.15 -5.10 -0.23
C THR A 73 9.17 -4.89 0.91
N ILE A 74 8.74 -5.98 1.52
CA ILE A 74 7.79 -5.94 2.63
C ILE A 74 8.47 -6.50 3.87
N ASN A 75 8.35 -5.79 4.99
CA ASN A 75 8.87 -6.20 6.29
C ASN A 75 7.79 -6.12 7.37
N PHE A 76 7.93 -6.97 8.38
CA PHE A 76 7.15 -6.90 9.61
C PHE A 76 8.02 -6.29 10.71
N GLU A 77 7.69 -5.07 11.12
CA GLU A 77 8.38 -4.35 12.18
C GLU A 77 7.48 -4.30 13.42
N GLY A 78 7.62 -5.28 14.31
CA GLY A 78 6.71 -5.47 15.43
C GLY A 78 5.29 -5.79 14.95
N ASN A 79 4.33 -4.92 15.25
CA ASN A 79 2.95 -5.04 14.79
C ASN A 79 2.66 -4.27 13.48
N LYS A 80 3.71 -3.76 12.81
CA LYS A 80 3.58 -2.95 11.61
C LYS A 80 3.98 -3.73 10.37
N TRP A 81 3.18 -3.59 9.32
CA TRP A 81 3.51 -4.00 7.98
C TRP A 81 4.13 -2.82 7.23
N VAL A 82 5.39 -2.93 6.83
CA VAL A 82 6.11 -1.87 6.12
C VAL A 82 6.36 -2.32 4.69
N HIS A 83 5.67 -1.71 3.74
CA HIS A 83 5.83 -1.94 2.31
C HIS A 83 6.63 -0.80 1.69
N THR A 84 7.87 -1.09 1.33
CA THR A 84 8.75 -0.16 0.62
C THR A 84 8.69 -0.46 -0.87
N THR A 85 8.56 0.58 -1.68
CA THR A 85 8.62 0.49 -3.15
C THR A 85 9.66 1.48 -3.69
N ILE A 86 10.39 1.07 -4.72
CA ILE A 86 11.37 1.90 -5.44
C ILE A 86 10.98 1.90 -6.92
N ASP A 87 10.72 3.07 -7.48
CA ASP A 87 10.40 3.20 -8.91
C ASP A 87 11.65 3.08 -9.79
N LYS A 88 11.44 3.00 -11.11
CA LYS A 88 12.53 2.96 -12.11
C LYS A 88 13.51 4.14 -12.07
N ASN A 89 13.14 5.25 -11.43
CA ASN A 89 13.98 6.44 -11.26
C ASN A 89 14.67 6.48 -9.89
N GLY A 90 14.53 5.42 -9.07
CA GLY A 90 15.09 5.36 -7.72
C GLY A 90 14.25 6.10 -6.66
N LYS A 91 13.04 6.58 -6.99
CA LYS A 91 12.17 7.24 -6.01
C LYS A 91 11.60 6.20 -5.04
N LYS A 92 11.94 6.37 -3.76
CA LYS A 92 11.48 5.51 -2.67
C LYS A 92 10.14 6.00 -2.12
N SER A 93 9.21 5.07 -1.95
CA SER A 93 7.94 5.26 -1.26
C SER A 93 7.77 4.20 -0.18
N VAL A 94 7.21 4.58 0.97
CA VAL A 94 6.99 3.69 2.11
C VAL A 94 5.53 3.77 2.52
N VAL A 95 4.88 2.61 2.64
CA VAL A 95 3.52 2.46 3.15
C VAL A 95 3.56 1.60 4.39
N THR A 96 3.20 2.16 5.54
CA THR A 96 3.15 1.44 6.82
C THR A 96 1.70 1.22 7.22
N ARG A 97 1.34 -0.03 7.46
CA ARG A 97 0.00 -0.42 7.94
C ARG A 97 0.11 -0.97 9.35
N HIS A 98 -0.77 -0.53 10.23
CA HIS A 98 -0.84 -1.00 11.61
C HIS A 98 -2.25 -0.83 12.16
N ILE A 99 -2.55 -1.52 13.26
CA ILE A 99 -3.79 -1.32 14.02
C ILE A 99 -3.47 -0.37 15.18
N ASP A 100 -4.30 0.64 15.39
CA ASP A 100 -4.19 1.56 16.53
C ASP A 100 -4.90 1.02 17.78
N ASP A 101 -4.78 1.75 18.89
CA ASP A 101 -5.41 1.39 20.18
C ASP A 101 -6.95 1.39 20.14
N LYS A 102 -7.56 1.87 19.04
CA LYS A 102 -9.01 1.95 18.83
C LYS A 102 -9.50 0.87 17.85
N ASP A 103 -8.69 -0.15 17.58
CA ASP A 103 -8.95 -1.22 16.60
C ASP A 103 -9.24 -0.67 15.18
N GLN A 104 -8.60 0.45 14.82
CA GLN A 104 -8.66 1.04 13.48
C GLN A 104 -7.42 0.66 12.69
N GLN A 105 -7.62 0.32 11.41
CA GLN A 105 -6.52 0.12 10.50
C GLN A 105 -5.99 1.47 10.03
N MET A 106 -4.77 1.77 10.44
CA MET A 106 -4.01 2.95 10.04
C MET A 106 -3.11 2.62 8.84
N ILE A 107 -3.01 3.56 7.91
CA ILE A 107 -2.13 3.51 6.74
C ILE A 107 -1.37 4.83 6.67
N ASP A 108 -0.09 4.79 7.03
CA ASP A 108 0.85 5.88 6.84
C ASP A 108 1.57 5.72 5.51
N MET A 109 1.71 6.82 4.78
CA MET A 109 2.29 6.86 3.44
C MET A 109 3.31 7.98 3.37
N GLU A 110 4.53 7.67 2.95
CA GLU A 110 5.62 8.62 2.84
C GLU A 110 6.34 8.46 1.51
N CYS A 111 6.58 9.57 0.82
CA CYS A 111 7.41 9.61 -0.39
C CYS A 111 8.08 10.99 -0.49
N GLY A 112 9.41 11.03 -0.49
CA GLY A 112 10.17 12.28 -0.42
C GLY A 112 9.80 13.09 0.83
N SER A 113 9.39 14.35 0.64
CA SER A 113 8.92 15.22 1.72
C SER A 113 7.42 15.11 2.00
N VAL A 114 6.67 14.30 1.22
CA VAL A 114 5.22 14.18 1.35
C VAL A 114 4.87 13.06 2.30
N LYS A 115 4.03 13.37 3.28
CA LYS A 115 3.41 12.40 4.20
C LYS A 115 1.90 12.46 4.06
N ALA A 116 1.26 11.30 4.10
CA ALA A 116 -0.18 11.15 4.05
C ALA A 116 -0.61 10.03 4.99
N ARG A 117 -1.86 10.10 5.43
CA ARG A 117 -2.43 9.10 6.34
C ARG A 117 -3.85 8.77 5.90
N ARG A 118 -4.23 7.50 5.95
CA ARG A 118 -5.61 7.03 5.81
C ARG A 118 -5.95 6.07 6.95
N TRP A 119 -7.20 6.05 7.37
CA TRP A 119 -7.66 5.07 8.34
C TRP A 119 -9.04 4.51 8.04
N TYR A 120 -9.22 3.27 8.48
CA TYR A 120 -10.41 2.46 8.29
C TYR A 120 -10.87 1.95 9.64
N LYS A 121 -12.13 2.20 9.98
CA LYS A 121 -12.77 1.51 11.10
C LYS A 121 -13.04 0.08 10.68
N ARG A 122 -12.70 -0.87 11.54
CA ARG A 122 -13.13 -2.25 11.39
C ARG A 122 -14.66 -2.29 11.37
N ALA A 123 -15.23 -3.00 10.40
CA ALA A 123 -16.68 -3.23 10.28
C ALA A 123 -17.06 -4.53 10.99
#